data_AF-A0A328DCE3-F1
#
_entry.id   AF-A0A328DCE3-F1
#
_cell.length_a   1.000
_cell.length_b   1.000
_cell.length_c   1.000
_cell.angle_alpha   90.00
_cell.angle_beta   90.00
_cell.angle_gamma   90.00
#
_symmetry.space_group_name_H-M   'P 1'
#
loop_
_entity.id
_entity.type
_entity.pdbx_description
1 polymer ?
#
loop_
_entity_poly.entity_id
_entity_poly.type
_entity_poly.pdbx_seq_one_letter_code
_entity_poly.pdbx_strand_id
1 'polypeptide(L)'
;MMIIDRLVRSEAPTEQFSDWDQFWVQSGELVRRKIRLTYGGGNVGLQGAVASIVYTNGGIVRGFIPGYIAAQQVYGPTYGAEYTVSSNYYKHFEMNHVVEAFIVLPGGIDTMEGLFTLISWASEGLHSKPIGLLNIDGYFNNLIKFLDNAVRQNFMASSQKKLFISSFFIDELLDKLAFAKTFPGPGASYDEFVNPGALGLELHL
;
A
#
# COMPACT_ATOMS: atom_id res chain seq x y z
N MET A 1 -2.41 -0.62 4.72
CA MET A 1 -1.21 -1.36 4.25
C MET A 1 -0.15 -0.36 3.84
N MET A 2 1.01 -0.37 4.53
CA MET A 2 2.31 -0.10 3.88
C MET A 2 2.61 -1.28 2.97
N ILE A 3 2.63 -1.07 1.66
CA ILE A 3 3.11 -2.07 0.70
C ILE A 3 4.58 -1.77 0.48
N ILE A 4 5.45 -2.67 0.93
CA ILE A 4 6.90 -2.66 0.71
C ILE A 4 7.34 -4.11 0.70
N ASP A 5 8.03 -4.53 -0.35
CA ASP A 5 9.10 -5.51 -0.17
C ASP A 5 10.30 -5.17 -1.07
N ARG A 6 11.49 -5.44 -0.55
CA ARG A 6 12.70 -5.65 -1.32
C ARG A 6 13.24 -7.01 -0.87
N LEU A 7 13.00 -8.04 -1.68
CA LEU A 7 13.79 -9.25 -1.70
C LEU A 7 14.64 -9.30 -2.96
N VAL A 8 15.90 -8.91 -2.81
CA VAL A 8 17.00 -9.60 -3.50
C VAL A 8 18.11 -9.75 -2.46
N ARG A 9 18.49 -11.00 -2.16
CA ARG A 9 19.83 -11.30 -1.64
C ARG A 9 20.83 -10.85 -2.69
N SER A 10 21.26 -9.60 -2.62
CA SER A 10 22.50 -9.14 -3.23
C SER A 10 22.92 -7.91 -2.47
N GLU A 11 24.13 -7.97 -1.92
CA GLU A 11 24.89 -6.83 -1.42
C GLU A 11 24.66 -5.60 -2.32
N ALA A 12 23.89 -4.65 -1.84
CA ALA A 12 23.82 -3.32 -2.42
C ALA A 12 23.83 -2.32 -1.26
N PRO A 13 24.61 -1.24 -1.37
CA PRO A 13 25.17 -0.56 -0.22
C PRO A 13 24.05 0.12 0.57
N THR A 14 24.17 0.06 1.89
CA THR A 14 23.42 0.82 2.89
C THR A 14 23.49 2.36 2.71
N GLU A 15 24.12 2.86 1.63
CA GLU A 15 24.43 4.27 1.39
C GLU A 15 23.50 4.97 0.38
N GLN A 16 22.45 4.32 -0.14
CA GLN A 16 21.64 4.92 -1.22
C GLN A 16 20.44 5.78 -0.76
N PHE A 17 20.23 5.93 0.55
CA PHE A 17 19.24 6.86 1.12
C PHE A 17 19.94 7.72 2.17
N SER A 18 20.30 8.96 1.81
CA SER A 18 21.02 9.89 2.68
C SER A 18 20.17 10.53 3.78
N ASP A 19 18.88 10.20 3.92
CA ASP A 19 17.95 10.82 4.88
C ASP A 19 17.13 9.80 5.69
N TRP A 20 17.82 8.85 6.32
CA TRP A 20 17.17 7.95 7.30
C TRP A 20 16.51 8.73 8.45
N ASP A 21 17.07 9.87 8.87
CA ASP A 21 16.51 10.72 9.93
C ASP A 21 15.08 11.18 9.61
N GLN A 22 14.83 11.55 8.35
CA GLN A 22 13.50 11.94 7.91
C GLN A 22 12.53 10.76 8.00
N PHE A 23 12.97 9.53 7.70
CA PHE A 23 12.15 8.32 7.81
C PHE A 23 11.79 7.96 9.27
N TRP A 24 12.74 8.12 10.20
CA TRP A 24 12.51 7.90 11.64
C TRP A 24 11.52 8.91 12.22
N VAL A 25 11.67 10.19 11.89
CA VAL A 25 10.72 11.25 12.28
C VAL A 25 9.32 10.93 11.76
N GLN A 26 9.23 10.45 10.52
CA GLN A 26 7.94 10.14 9.90
C GLN A 26 7.18 8.99 10.59
N SER A 27 7.90 7.98 11.09
CA SER A 27 7.26 6.85 11.79
C SER A 27 6.75 7.23 13.20
N GLY A 28 7.36 8.24 13.84
CA GLY A 28 6.92 8.76 15.14
C GLY A 28 5.57 9.46 15.10
N GLU A 29 5.19 10.05 13.96
CA GLU A 29 3.90 10.73 13.80
C GLU A 29 2.69 9.78 13.94
N LEU A 30 2.84 8.51 13.52
CA LEU A 30 1.79 7.51 13.71
C LEU A 30 1.50 7.25 15.19
N VAL A 31 2.57 7.15 16.00
CA VAL A 31 2.47 6.94 17.45
C VAL A 31 1.87 8.17 18.12
N ARG A 32 2.38 9.36 17.79
CA ARG A 32 1.89 10.64 18.33
C ARG A 32 0.39 10.84 18.07
N ARG A 33 -0.08 10.49 16.87
CA ARG A 33 -1.49 10.59 16.46
C ARG A 33 -2.33 9.39 16.89
N LYS A 34 -1.76 8.43 17.62
CA LYS A 34 -2.42 7.18 18.09
C LYS A 34 -3.05 6.37 16.96
N ILE A 35 -2.42 6.37 15.79
CA ILE A 35 -2.87 5.62 14.62
C ILE A 35 -2.46 4.16 14.79
N ARG A 36 -3.39 3.25 14.51
CA ARG A 36 -3.13 1.80 14.50
C ARG A 36 -2.51 1.41 13.16
N LEU A 37 -1.41 0.66 13.20
CA LEU A 37 -0.70 0.22 12.00
C LEU A 37 -1.12 -1.19 11.61
N THR A 38 -1.49 -1.37 10.34
CA THR A 38 -1.72 -2.68 9.70
C THR A 38 -0.78 -2.84 8.50
N TYR A 39 0.04 -3.89 8.49
CA TYR A 39 1.10 -4.12 7.51
C TYR A 39 1.27 -5.61 7.10
N GLY A 40 2.22 -5.91 6.21
CA GLY A 40 2.41 -7.23 5.60
C GLY A 40 3.15 -8.27 6.45
N GLY A 41 3.39 -8.01 7.74
CA GLY A 41 3.97 -8.98 8.68
C GLY A 41 5.50 -9.12 8.62
N GLY A 42 6.14 -8.87 7.47
CA GLY A 42 7.60 -9.03 7.31
C GLY A 42 8.43 -8.04 8.14
N ASN A 43 9.47 -8.50 8.83
CA ASN A 43 10.27 -7.66 9.72
C ASN A 43 11.51 -6.99 9.08
N VAL A 44 11.65 -7.09 7.75
CA VAL A 44 12.77 -6.54 6.97
C VAL A 44 12.33 -5.35 6.11
N GLY A 45 13.30 -4.56 5.67
CA GLY A 45 13.08 -3.39 4.82
C GLY A 45 12.30 -2.28 5.52
N LEU A 46 11.75 -1.35 4.74
CA LEU A 46 11.07 -0.16 5.26
C LEU A 46 9.81 -0.53 6.07
N GLN A 47 9.10 -1.62 5.76
CA GLN A 47 7.88 -1.99 6.49
C GLN A 47 8.21 -2.51 7.88
N GLY A 48 9.28 -3.30 7.99
CA GLY A 48 9.78 -3.79 9.27
C GLY A 48 10.32 -2.66 10.14
N ALA A 49 11.00 -1.69 9.54
CA ALA A 49 11.48 -0.51 10.25
C ALA A 49 10.32 0.33 10.83
N VAL A 50 9.29 0.65 10.03
CA VAL A 50 8.12 1.39 10.54
C VAL A 50 7.37 0.58 11.60
N ALA A 51 7.14 -0.70 11.35
CA ALA A 51 6.46 -1.58 12.31
C ALA A 51 7.21 -1.66 13.64
N SER A 52 8.55 -1.77 13.60
CA SER A 52 9.42 -1.75 14.77
C SER A 52 9.28 -0.43 15.54
N ILE A 53 9.37 0.72 14.87
CA ILE A 53 9.26 2.03 15.51
C ILE A 53 7.91 2.19 16.20
N VAL A 54 6.82 1.92 15.48
CA VAL A 54 5.47 2.07 16.02
C VAL A 54 5.27 1.14 17.21
N TYR A 55 5.70 -0.11 17.11
CA TYR A 55 5.55 -1.10 18.17
C TYR A 55 6.39 -0.78 19.41
N THR A 56 7.67 -0.47 19.24
CA THR A 56 8.60 -0.17 20.36
C THR A 56 8.24 1.10 21.12
N ASN A 57 7.58 2.05 20.47
CA ASN A 57 7.06 3.27 21.09
C ASN A 57 5.62 3.11 21.64
N GLY A 58 5.13 1.87 21.79
CA GLY A 58 3.83 1.58 22.42
C GLY A 58 2.60 1.76 21.53
N GLY A 59 2.80 1.91 20.22
CA GLY A 59 1.72 1.91 19.24
C GLY A 59 1.13 0.51 19.00
N ILE A 60 -0.07 0.46 18.40
CA ILE A 60 -0.75 -0.80 18.08
C ILE A 60 -0.40 -1.22 16.66
N VAL A 61 0.19 -2.40 16.51
CA VAL A 61 0.64 -2.96 15.21
C VAL A 61 -0.01 -4.32 14.96
N ARG A 62 -0.45 -4.56 13.72
CA ARG A 62 -0.98 -5.84 13.23
C ARG A 62 -0.33 -6.23 11.90
N GLY A 63 0.26 -7.40 11.83
CA GLY A 63 0.88 -7.97 10.62
C GLY A 63 0.04 -9.10 10.04
N PHE A 64 -0.17 -9.10 8.73
CA PHE A 64 -0.79 -10.21 7.99
C PHE A 64 0.25 -10.87 7.11
N ILE A 65 0.58 -12.13 7.38
CA ILE A 65 1.63 -12.88 6.67
C ILE A 65 1.06 -14.14 6.02
N PRO A 66 1.29 -14.38 4.72
CA PRO A 66 0.91 -15.65 4.11
C PRO A 66 1.67 -16.82 4.72
N GLY A 67 0.99 -17.93 4.99
CA GLY A 67 1.60 -19.09 5.66
C GLY A 67 2.81 -19.66 4.93
N TYR A 68 2.82 -19.62 3.59
CA TYR A 68 3.97 -20.07 2.80
C TYR A 68 5.19 -19.15 2.96
N ILE A 69 4.99 -17.86 3.26
CA ILE A 69 6.08 -16.91 3.52
C ILE A 69 6.60 -17.12 4.94
N ALA A 70 5.71 -17.26 5.92
CA ALA A 70 6.07 -17.53 7.30
C ALA A 70 6.91 -18.83 7.42
N ALA A 71 6.55 -19.87 6.67
CA ALA A 71 7.26 -21.15 6.68
C ALA A 71 8.68 -21.10 6.12
N GLN A 72 9.00 -20.13 5.25
CA GLN A 72 10.32 -20.02 4.62
C GLN A 72 11.38 -19.44 5.58
N GLN A 73 11.00 -18.93 6.76
CA GLN A 73 11.90 -18.30 7.75
C GLN A 73 12.81 -17.20 7.16
N VAL A 74 12.41 -16.60 6.04
CA VAL A 74 13.16 -15.53 5.37
C VAL A 74 13.09 -14.23 6.19
N TYR A 75 12.09 -14.12 7.04
CA TYR A 75 11.84 -12.98 7.93
C TYR A 75 11.96 -13.45 9.38
N GLY A 76 12.46 -12.57 10.25
CA GLY A 76 12.37 -12.79 11.70
C GLY A 76 10.98 -12.48 12.24
N PRO A 77 10.81 -12.38 13.58
CA PRO A 77 9.50 -12.26 14.19
C PRO A 77 8.75 -10.99 13.78
N THR A 78 7.44 -11.11 13.55
CA THR A 78 6.52 -10.00 13.28
C THR A 78 6.44 -9.05 14.48
N TYR A 79 6.33 -7.75 14.22
CA TYR A 79 6.05 -6.76 15.27
C TYR A 79 4.54 -6.64 15.51
N GLY A 80 4.12 -6.72 16.77
CA GLY A 80 2.70 -6.66 17.14
C GLY A 80 1.97 -7.99 16.96
N ALA A 81 0.65 -7.92 16.75
CA ALA A 81 -0.16 -9.13 16.54
C ALA A 81 0.04 -9.68 15.13
N GLU A 82 0.39 -10.96 15.03
CA GLU A 82 0.57 -11.67 13.76
C GLU A 82 -0.69 -12.46 13.39
N TYR A 83 -1.11 -12.36 12.13
CA TYR A 83 -2.21 -13.11 11.55
C TYR A 83 -1.72 -13.84 10.30
N THR A 84 -1.74 -15.17 10.35
CA THR A 84 -1.40 -15.99 9.19
C THR A 84 -2.59 -16.07 8.22
N VAL A 85 -2.34 -15.86 6.93
CA VAL A 85 -3.35 -15.94 5.86
C VAL A 85 -2.96 -16.95 4.79
N SER A 86 -3.93 -17.37 3.98
CA SER A 86 -3.73 -18.42 2.96
C SER A 86 -2.98 -17.94 1.71
N SER A 87 -3.04 -16.65 1.37
CA SER A 87 -2.39 -16.09 0.17
C SER A 87 -2.16 -14.58 0.27
N ASN A 88 -1.40 -14.02 -0.69
CA ASN A 88 -1.26 -12.56 -0.84
C ASN A 88 -2.60 -11.88 -1.13
N TYR A 89 -3.49 -12.52 -1.89
CA TYR A 89 -4.84 -11.99 -2.10
C TYR A 89 -5.60 -11.83 -0.78
N TYR A 90 -5.64 -12.90 0.04
CA TYR A 90 -6.31 -12.85 1.35
C TYR A 90 -5.62 -11.88 2.31
N LYS A 91 -4.29 -11.73 2.24
CA LYS A 91 -3.55 -10.69 2.95
C LYS A 91 -4.14 -9.30 2.64
N HIS A 92 -4.24 -8.94 1.37
CA HIS A 92 -4.80 -7.64 0.96
C HIS A 92 -6.27 -7.50 1.34
N PHE A 93 -7.03 -8.59 1.23
CA PHE A 93 -8.46 -8.64 1.54
C PHE A 93 -8.71 -8.35 3.02
N GLU A 94 -8.06 -9.08 3.93
CA GLU A 94 -8.17 -8.88 5.37
C GLU A 94 -7.72 -7.48 5.77
N MET A 95 -6.59 -7.03 5.21
CA MET A 95 -6.08 -5.68 5.47
C MET A 95 -7.07 -4.60 5.01
N ASN A 96 -7.74 -4.78 3.86
CA ASN A 96 -8.74 -3.84 3.38
C ASN A 96 -9.92 -3.72 4.38
N HIS A 97 -10.34 -4.79 5.04
CA HIS A 97 -11.47 -4.75 5.98
C HIS A 97 -11.19 -3.98 7.27
N VAL A 98 -9.93 -3.93 7.71
CA VAL A 98 -9.56 -3.40 9.03
C VAL A 98 -8.92 -2.01 8.99
N VAL A 99 -8.72 -1.42 7.81
CA VAL A 99 -8.10 -0.10 7.64
C VAL A 99 -9.08 0.92 7.08
N GLU A 100 -8.80 2.19 7.37
CA GLU A 100 -9.59 3.33 6.89
C GLU A 100 -8.93 4.04 5.69
N ALA A 101 -7.62 3.85 5.53
CA ALA A 101 -6.81 4.41 4.45
C ALA A 101 -5.58 3.52 4.18
N PHE A 102 -4.98 3.69 3.01
CA PHE A 102 -3.72 3.05 2.64
C PHE A 102 -2.61 4.09 2.55
N ILE A 103 -1.37 3.69 2.86
CA ILE A 103 -0.17 4.50 2.63
C ILE A 103 0.86 3.58 1.98
N VAL A 104 1.27 3.86 0.76
CA VAL A 104 2.26 3.10 0.02
C VAL A 104 3.59 3.81 0.12
N LEU A 105 4.63 3.06 0.49
CA LEU A 105 6.00 3.53 0.54
C LEU A 105 6.78 3.05 -0.70
N PRO A 106 7.94 3.64 -1.01
CA PRO A 106 8.82 3.12 -2.04
C PRO A 106 9.14 1.64 -1.82
N GLY A 107 9.12 0.84 -2.90
CA GLY A 107 9.31 -0.61 -2.80
C GLY A 107 9.55 -1.28 -4.15
N GLY A 108 9.59 -2.62 -4.19
CA GLY A 108 9.80 -3.40 -5.41
C GLY A 108 8.51 -3.74 -6.17
N ILE A 109 8.56 -4.80 -6.97
CA ILE A 109 7.42 -5.27 -7.78
C ILE A 109 6.24 -5.68 -6.91
N ASP A 110 6.46 -6.35 -5.78
CA ASP A 110 5.37 -6.76 -4.87
C ASP A 110 4.64 -5.54 -4.27
N THR A 111 5.31 -4.41 -4.18
CA THR A 111 4.70 -3.13 -3.79
C THR A 111 3.76 -2.60 -4.84
N MET A 112 4.16 -2.71 -6.11
CA MET A 112 3.34 -2.32 -7.24
C MET A 112 2.18 -3.28 -7.44
N GLU A 113 2.39 -4.59 -7.29
CA GLU A 113 1.33 -5.61 -7.36
C GLU A 113 0.21 -5.27 -6.37
N GLY A 114 0.54 -5.17 -5.08
CA GLY A 114 -0.46 -4.82 -4.07
C GLY A 114 -1.11 -3.44 -4.30
N LEU A 115 -0.37 -2.47 -4.84
CA LEU A 115 -0.94 -1.16 -5.18
C LEU A 115 -1.97 -1.34 -6.29
N PHE A 116 -1.61 -1.96 -7.42
CA PHE A 116 -2.52 -2.20 -8.53
C PHE A 116 -3.72 -3.09 -8.14
N THR A 117 -3.57 -4.03 -7.20
CA THR A 117 -4.71 -4.75 -6.62
C THR A 117 -5.71 -3.79 -5.96
N LEU A 118 -5.24 -2.84 -5.15
CA LEU A 118 -6.11 -1.82 -4.54
C LEU A 118 -6.74 -0.91 -5.58
N ILE A 119 -6.02 -0.60 -6.67
CA ILE A 119 -6.57 0.20 -7.78
C ILE A 119 -7.70 -0.57 -8.48
N SER A 120 -7.52 -1.87 -8.74
CA SER A 120 -8.55 -2.73 -9.32
C SER A 120 -9.78 -2.78 -8.43
N TRP A 121 -9.60 -3.03 -7.13
CA TRP A 121 -10.69 -3.11 -6.17
C TRP A 121 -11.43 -1.79 -5.98
N ALA A 122 -10.69 -0.67 -5.93
CA ALA A 122 -11.28 0.66 -5.94
C ALA A 122 -12.08 0.91 -7.22
N SER A 123 -11.55 0.42 -8.35
CA SER A 123 -12.25 0.49 -9.62
C SER A 123 -13.56 -0.25 -9.48
N GLU A 124 -13.54 -1.55 -9.15
CA GLU A 124 -14.67 -2.48 -8.95
C GLU A 124 -15.67 -2.08 -7.85
N GLY A 125 -15.46 -0.95 -7.16
CA GLY A 125 -16.34 -0.47 -6.10
C GLY A 125 -16.23 -1.26 -4.79
N LEU A 126 -15.23 -2.15 -4.65
CA LEU A 126 -15.00 -2.93 -3.43
C LEU A 126 -14.50 -2.07 -2.26
N HIS A 127 -13.98 -0.87 -2.54
CA HIS A 127 -13.76 0.16 -1.53
C HIS A 127 -13.68 1.57 -2.15
N SER A 128 -13.84 2.59 -1.30
CA SER A 128 -13.63 4.01 -1.63
C SER A 128 -12.55 4.67 -0.77
N LYS A 129 -11.75 3.87 -0.06
CA LYS A 129 -10.71 4.32 0.86
C LYS A 129 -9.59 5.07 0.10
N PRO A 130 -9.07 6.18 0.64
CA PRO A 130 -7.98 6.92 0.01
C PRO A 130 -6.66 6.13 0.07
N ILE A 131 -5.85 6.30 -0.97
CA ILE A 131 -4.54 5.68 -1.14
C ILE A 131 -3.48 6.78 -1.13
N GLY A 132 -2.73 6.86 -0.04
CA GLY A 132 -1.60 7.76 0.12
C GLY A 132 -0.34 7.19 -0.53
N LEU A 133 0.39 8.00 -1.30
CA LEU A 133 1.71 7.68 -1.84
C LEU A 133 2.74 8.57 -1.13
N LEU A 134 3.59 7.99 -0.28
CA LEU A 134 4.66 8.72 0.37
C LEU A 134 5.85 8.85 -0.59
N ASN A 135 5.92 9.99 -1.27
CA ASN A 135 6.73 10.22 -2.46
C ASN A 135 8.18 10.61 -2.14
N ILE A 136 8.86 9.82 -1.32
CA ILE A 136 10.26 10.05 -0.93
C ILE A 136 11.13 10.15 -2.20
N ASP A 137 11.92 11.22 -2.29
CA ASP A 137 12.81 11.53 -3.42
C ASP A 137 12.13 11.50 -4.81
N GLY A 138 10.81 11.65 -4.86
CA GLY A 138 10.06 11.61 -6.10
C GLY A 138 9.88 10.20 -6.69
N TYR A 139 10.05 9.14 -5.89
CA TYR A 139 9.94 7.75 -6.31
C TYR A 139 8.65 7.45 -7.13
N PHE A 140 7.50 8.00 -6.72
CA PHE A 140 6.22 7.81 -7.39
C PHE A 140 5.93 8.81 -8.52
N ASN A 141 6.84 9.73 -8.87
CA ASN A 141 6.58 10.75 -9.90
C ASN A 141 6.17 10.14 -11.24
N ASN A 142 6.83 9.07 -11.67
CA ASN A 142 6.52 8.40 -12.94
C ASN A 142 5.20 7.63 -12.86
N LEU A 143 4.89 7.03 -11.71
CA LEU A 143 3.61 6.37 -11.50
C LEU A 143 2.45 7.37 -11.55
N ILE A 144 2.60 8.53 -10.87
CA ILE A 144 1.58 9.57 -10.88
C ILE A 144 1.34 10.06 -12.32
N LYS A 145 2.40 10.33 -13.09
CA LYS A 145 2.30 10.68 -14.51
C LYS A 145 1.63 9.58 -15.35
N PHE A 146 1.90 8.31 -15.05
CA PHE A 146 1.25 7.19 -15.72
C PHE A 146 -0.26 7.19 -15.45
N LEU A 147 -0.67 7.34 -14.19
CA LEU A 147 -2.08 7.41 -13.80
C LEU A 147 -2.78 8.63 -14.43
N ASP A 148 -2.12 9.78 -14.47
CA ASP A 148 -2.65 10.99 -15.15
C ASP A 148 -2.87 10.74 -16.65
N ASN A 149 -1.93 10.04 -17.30
CA ASN A 149 -2.07 9.66 -18.70
C ASN A 149 -3.17 8.62 -18.92
N ALA A 150 -3.38 7.68 -17.99
CA ALA A 150 -4.47 6.71 -18.06
C ALA A 150 -5.83 7.43 -17.99
N VAL A 151 -5.98 8.44 -17.13
CA VAL A 151 -7.17 9.29 -17.09
C VAL A 151 -7.36 10.05 -18.40
N ARG A 152 -6.29 10.69 -18.91
CA ARG A 152 -6.33 11.44 -20.17
C ARG A 152 -6.74 10.57 -21.37
N GLN A 153 -6.39 9.29 -21.34
CA GLN A 153 -6.70 8.32 -22.39
C GLN A 153 -8.00 7.54 -22.13
N ASN A 154 -8.77 7.91 -21.08
CA ASN A 154 -10.02 7.25 -20.68
C ASN A 154 -9.88 5.78 -20.24
N PHE A 155 -8.68 5.35 -19.82
CA PHE A 155 -8.45 4.05 -19.18
C PHE A 155 -8.67 4.07 -17.66
N MET A 156 -8.89 5.26 -17.08
CA MET A 156 -9.18 5.43 -15.66
C MET A 156 -10.17 6.58 -15.46
N ALA A 157 -11.16 6.41 -14.59
CA ALA A 157 -12.08 7.49 -14.27
C ALA A 157 -11.39 8.57 -13.42
N SER A 158 -11.73 9.84 -13.66
CA SER A 158 -11.21 10.95 -12.85
C SER A 158 -11.57 10.82 -11.36
N SER A 159 -12.69 10.17 -11.04
CA SER A 159 -13.08 9.85 -9.65
C SER A 159 -12.12 8.85 -8.99
N GLN A 160 -11.68 7.81 -9.72
CA GLN A 160 -10.69 6.85 -9.25
C GLN A 160 -9.34 7.54 -9.01
N LYS A 161 -8.94 8.46 -9.90
CA LYS A 161 -7.69 9.22 -9.72
C LYS A 161 -7.66 10.09 -8.47
N LYS A 162 -8.83 10.58 -8.00
CA LYS A 162 -8.96 11.37 -6.77
C LYS A 162 -8.68 10.54 -5.49
N LEU A 163 -8.70 9.21 -5.57
CA LEU A 163 -8.33 8.36 -4.44
C LEU A 163 -6.83 8.43 -4.13
N PHE A 164 -6.00 8.81 -5.11
CA PHE A 164 -4.56 8.90 -4.94
C PHE A 164 -4.16 10.27 -4.41
N ILE A 165 -3.52 10.25 -3.24
CA ILE A 165 -3.02 11.44 -2.57
C ILE A 165 -1.52 11.24 -2.40
N SER A 166 -0.70 12.17 -2.89
CA SER A 166 0.75 12.11 -2.70
C SER A 166 1.25 13.26 -1.83
N SER A 167 2.27 12.99 -1.03
CA SER A 167 3.09 14.01 -0.36
C SER A 167 4.49 13.46 -0.14
N PHE A 168 5.47 14.36 -0.01
CA PHE A 168 6.83 14.05 0.37
C PHE A 168 6.98 13.83 1.90
N PHE A 169 6.00 14.25 2.69
CA PHE A 169 6.03 14.23 4.15
C PHE A 169 4.82 13.50 4.73
N ILE A 170 5.04 12.69 5.76
CA ILE A 170 3.98 11.84 6.32
C ILE A 170 2.90 12.63 7.03
N ASP A 171 3.24 13.73 7.71
CA ASP A 171 2.32 14.54 8.50
C ASP A 171 1.30 15.21 7.57
N GLU A 172 1.78 15.82 6.49
CA GLU A 172 0.96 16.36 5.41
C GLU A 172 0.13 15.26 4.75
N LEU A 173 0.73 14.08 4.48
CA LEU A 173 -0.01 12.95 3.90
C LEU A 173 -1.16 12.50 4.80
N LEU A 174 -0.91 12.35 6.11
CA LEU A 174 -1.91 11.96 7.09
C LEU A 174 -3.04 12.99 7.21
N ASP A 175 -2.72 14.29 7.16
CA ASP A 175 -3.72 15.36 7.18
C ASP A 175 -4.62 15.30 5.93
N LYS A 176 -4.03 15.11 4.75
CA LYS A 176 -4.78 14.95 3.49
C LYS A 176 -5.67 13.70 3.51
N LEU A 177 -5.18 12.58 4.04
CA LEU A 177 -5.95 11.33 4.16
C LEU A 177 -7.13 11.48 5.12
N ALA A 178 -6.92 12.14 6.28
CA ALA A 178 -7.98 12.42 7.24
C ALA A 178 -9.07 13.34 6.64
N PHE A 179 -8.67 14.34 5.86
CA PHE A 179 -9.60 15.20 5.14
C PHE A 179 -10.42 14.43 4.09
N ALA A 180 -9.76 13.62 3.25
CA ALA A 180 -10.41 12.85 2.19
C ALA A 180 -11.44 11.83 2.73
N LYS A 181 -11.18 11.25 3.90
CA LYS A 181 -12.14 10.37 4.59
C LYS A 181 -13.42 11.10 5.00
N THR A 182 -13.32 12.37 5.35
CA THR A 182 -14.44 13.17 5.86
C THR A 182 -15.37 13.63 4.73
N PHE A 183 -14.88 13.68 3.49
CA PHE A 183 -15.63 14.11 2.32
C PHE A 183 -15.46 13.13 1.14
N PRO A 184 -16.06 11.93 1.21
CA PRO A 184 -16.01 10.99 0.08
C PRO A 184 -16.72 11.60 -1.13
N GLY A 185 -16.04 11.60 -2.29
CA GLY A 185 -16.64 12.06 -3.54
C GLY A 185 -17.87 11.23 -3.92
N PRO A 186 -18.79 11.77 -4.74
CA PRO A 186 -20.01 11.05 -5.16
C PRO A 186 -19.64 9.74 -5.87
N GLY A 187 -20.25 8.63 -5.42
CA GLY A 187 -19.97 7.27 -5.87
C GLY A 187 -20.28 7.06 -7.34
N ALA A 188 -19.47 6.24 -8.02
CA ALA A 188 -19.69 5.82 -9.40
C ALA A 188 -20.54 4.53 -9.42
N SER A 189 -21.63 4.56 -10.17
CA SER A 189 -22.50 3.41 -10.48
C SER A 189 -21.85 2.53 -11.56
N TYR A 190 -22.11 1.23 -11.46
CA TYR A 190 -21.58 0.18 -12.34
C TYR A 190 -22.64 -0.30 -13.34
N ASP A 191 -22.31 -0.23 -14.64
CA ASP A 191 -22.86 -0.97 -15.80
C ASP A 191 -21.70 -0.98 -16.82
N GLU A 192 -21.30 -1.99 -17.58
CA GLU A 192 -21.73 -3.34 -17.94
C GLU A 192 -20.50 -3.95 -18.65
N PHE A 193 -20.08 -5.20 -18.41
CA PHE A 193 -19.40 -6.02 -19.44
C PHE A 193 -19.47 -7.50 -19.07
N VAL A 194 -20.25 -8.28 -19.84
CA VAL A 194 -20.06 -9.74 -19.96
C VAL A 194 -20.38 -10.17 -21.37
N ASN A 195 -19.45 -10.88 -22.02
CA ASN A 195 -19.79 -12.00 -22.90
C ASN A 195 -18.56 -12.91 -23.13
N PRO A 196 -18.64 -14.23 -22.88
CA PRO A 196 -17.61 -15.15 -23.35
C PRO A 196 -18.14 -16.20 -24.34
N GLY A 197 -17.33 -16.51 -25.35
CA GLY A 197 -17.49 -17.70 -26.17
C GLY A 197 -16.43 -17.87 -27.26
N ALA A 198 -15.42 -18.70 -26.98
CA ALA A 198 -14.96 -19.88 -27.75
C ALA A 198 -13.45 -19.92 -28.07
N LEU A 199 -12.86 -21.06 -27.71
CA LEU A 199 -11.43 -21.40 -27.64
C LEU A 199 -10.68 -21.37 -28.98
N GLY A 200 -9.62 -20.55 -28.99
CA GLY A 200 -8.46 -20.62 -29.89
C GLY A 200 -7.43 -19.58 -29.44
N LEU A 201 -6.28 -20.02 -28.89
CA LEU A 201 -5.21 -19.16 -28.32
C LEU A 201 -5.74 -17.83 -27.73
N GLU A 202 -6.51 -17.93 -26.65
CA GLU A 202 -7.15 -16.80 -25.98
C GLU A 202 -6.10 -15.94 -25.27
N LEU A 203 -5.75 -14.82 -25.89
CA LEU A 203 -5.20 -13.66 -25.18
C LEU A 203 -6.41 -12.86 -24.66
N HIS A 204 -6.69 -12.96 -23.35
CA HIS A 204 -7.62 -12.04 -22.70
C HIS A 204 -6.91 -10.69 -22.52
N LEU A 205 -7.45 -9.64 -23.16
CA LEU A 205 -7.06 -8.25 -22.91
C LEU A 205 -7.61 -7.78 -21.56
#